data_AF-Q189H0-F1
#
_entry.id   AF-Q189H0-F1
#
_cell.length_a   1.000
_cell.length_b   1.000
_cell.length_c   1.000
_cell.angle_alpha   90.00
_cell.angle_beta   90.00
_cell.angle_gamma   90.00
#
_symmetry.space_group_name_H-M   'P 1'
#
loop_
_entity.id
_entity.type
_entity.pdbx_description
1 polymer ?
#
loop_
_entity_poly.entity_id
_entity_poly.type
_entity_poly.pdbx_seq_one_letter_code
_entity_poly.pdbx_strand_id
1 'polypeptide(L)' 'MSNKKKKYANILANECVACGSCIKACPRSAISVPCGISAKINRDLCVGCGICEKICPASVIEIITILKEEEGKCHE' A
#
# COMPACT_ATOMS: atom_id res chain seq x y z
N MET A 1 -5.32 22.38 -11.80
CA MET A 1 -4.58 22.28 -10.52
C MET A 1 -4.98 20.99 -9.81
N SER A 2 -4.14 19.96 -9.84
CA SER A 2 -4.33 18.77 -9.01
C SER A 2 -2.96 18.28 -8.59
N ASN A 3 -2.39 19.00 -7.62
CA ASN A 3 -1.19 18.61 -6.89
C ASN A 3 -1.50 17.33 -6.09
N LYS A 4 -1.54 16.17 -6.75
CA LYS A 4 -1.92 14.90 -6.13
C LYS A 4 -0.70 14.32 -5.40
N LYS A 5 -0.44 14.84 -4.21
CA LYS A 5 0.38 14.16 -3.19
C LYS A 5 -0.31 12.83 -2.88
N LYS A 6 0.22 11.70 -3.37
CA LYS A 6 -0.35 10.36 -3.13
C LYS A 6 0.42 9.70 -1.99
N LYS A 7 -0.33 9.16 -1.03
CA LYS A 7 0.20 8.41 0.13
C LYS A 7 -0.37 7.00 0.05
N TYR A 8 0.46 5.98 0.22
CA TYR A 8 0.03 4.59 0.23
C TYR A 8 0.90 3.76 1.16
N ALA A 9 0.36 2.65 1.63
CA ALA A 9 1.14 1.68 2.38
C ALA A 9 1.91 0.75 1.43
N ASN A 10 3.12 0.39 1.82
CA ASN A 10 4.03 -0.55 1.18
C ASN A 10 4.21 -1.75 2.11
N ILE A 11 4.30 -2.96 1.56
CA ILE A 11 4.46 -4.19 2.34
C ILE A 11 5.72 -4.90 1.88
N LEU A 12 6.56 -5.33 2.83
CA LEU A 12 7.71 -6.18 2.55
C LEU A 12 7.23 -7.62 2.33
N ALA A 13 7.11 -8.03 1.07
CA ALA A 13 6.66 -9.36 0.70
C ALA A 13 7.53 -10.50 1.26
N ASN A 14 8.81 -10.24 1.53
CA ASN A 14 9.76 -11.23 2.06
C ASN A 14 9.47 -11.63 3.52
N GLU A 15 8.96 -10.69 4.33
CA GLU A 15 8.65 -10.91 5.74
C GLU A 15 7.13 -11.07 5.98
N CYS A 16 6.33 -10.83 4.94
CA CYS A 16 4.88 -10.97 5.01
C CYS A 16 4.47 -12.45 5.03
N VAL A 17 3.96 -12.91 6.17
CA VAL A 17 3.41 -14.27 6.33
C VAL A 17 1.98 -14.44 5.80
N ALA A 18 1.47 -13.48 5.02
CA ALA A 18 0.12 -13.50 4.46
C ALA A 18 -1.02 -13.80 5.47
N CYS A 19 -0.87 -13.34 6.73
CA CYS A 19 -1.84 -13.59 7.80
C CYS A 19 -3.27 -13.05 7.53
N GLY A 20 -3.42 -12.12 6.59
CA GLY A 20 -4.72 -11.56 6.20
C GLY A 20 -5.31 -10.54 7.17
N SER A 21 -4.66 -10.23 8.30
CA SER A 21 -5.12 -9.24 9.28
C SER A 21 -5.25 -7.84 8.66
N CYS A 22 -4.33 -7.47 7.77
CA CYS A 22 -4.33 -6.20 7.07
C CYS A 22 -5.55 -6.04 6.13
N ILE A 23 -6.04 -7.13 5.51
CA ILE A 23 -7.22 -7.10 4.64
C ILE A 23 -8.46 -6.71 5.46
N LYS A 24 -8.68 -7.38 6.60
CA LYS A 24 -9.83 -7.12 7.48
C LYS A 24 -9.79 -5.74 8.11
N ALA A 25 -8.59 -5.25 8.42
CA ALA A 25 -8.41 -3.94 9.02
C ALA A 25 -8.54 -2.77 8.02
N CYS A 26 -8.45 -3.03 6.71
CA CYS A 26 -8.50 -1.98 5.71
C CYS A 26 -9.96 -1.59 5.40
N PRO A 27 -10.41 -0.37 5.76
CA PRO A 27 -11.79 0.06 5.52
C PRO A 27 -12.11 0.29 4.04
N ARG A 28 -11.08 0.44 3.18
CA ARG A 28 -11.23 0.62 1.73
C ARG A 28 -11.00 -0.67 0.94
N SER A 29 -10.72 -1.79 1.63
CA SER A 29 -10.32 -3.05 1.00
C SER A 29 -9.23 -2.86 -0.07
N ALA A 30 -8.27 -1.97 0.21
CA ALA A 30 -7.19 -1.65 -0.72
C ALA A 30 -6.06 -2.70 -0.72
N ILE A 31 -6.19 -3.77 0.08
CA ILE A 31 -5.16 -4.78 0.30
C ILE A 31 -5.71 -6.13 -0.17
N SER A 32 -4.94 -6.83 -0.98
CA SER A 32 -5.25 -8.18 -1.48
C SER A 32 -4.04 -9.08 -1.30
N VAL A 33 -4.26 -10.36 -1.00
CA VAL A 33 -3.18 -11.35 -0.86
C VAL A 33 -3.30 -12.36 -2.01
N PRO A 34 -2.62 -12.14 -3.15
CA PRO A 34 -2.61 -13.11 -4.23
C PRO A 34 -1.91 -14.41 -3.77
N CYS A 35 -2.61 -15.53 -3.93
CA CYS A 35 -2.11 -16.88 -3.65
C CYS A 35 -1.62 -17.13 -2.21
N GLY A 36 -2.00 -16.32 -1.22
CA GLY A 36 -1.60 -16.56 0.18
C GLY A 36 -0.10 -16.40 0.45
N ILE A 37 0.65 -15.75 -0.44
CA ILE A 37 2.12 -15.61 -0.31
C ILE A 37 2.49 -14.27 0.30
N SER A 38 1.96 -13.18 -0.25
CA SER A 38 2.27 -11.83 0.23
C SER A 38 1.08 -10.90 0.04
N ALA A 39 0.93 -9.94 0.94
CA ALA A 39 -0.08 -8.91 0.83
C ALA A 39 0.38 -7.81 -0.15
N LYS A 40 -0.52 -7.41 -1.05
CA LYS A 40 -0.30 -6.43 -2.11
C LYS A 40 -1.30 -5.29 -1.96
N ILE A 41 -0.81 -4.06 -2.06
CA ILE A 41 -1.62 -2.85 -1.87
C ILE A 41 -1.94 -2.18 -3.20
N ASN A 42 -3.21 -1.81 -3.36
CA ASN A 42 -3.68 -0.99 -4.45
C ASN A 42 -3.50 0.50 -4.11
N ARG A 43 -2.57 1.16 -4.80
CA ARG A 43 -2.19 2.57 -4.60
C ARG A 43 -3.28 3.57 -4.96
N ASP A 44 -4.27 3.16 -5.74
CA ASP A 44 -5.40 4.03 -6.13
C ASP A 44 -6.53 4.01 -5.11
N LEU A 45 -6.68 2.89 -4.38
CA LEU A 45 -7.65 2.78 -3.27
C LEU A 45 -7.03 3.13 -1.91
N CYS A 46 -5.74 2.89 -1.75
CA CYS A 46 -5.03 3.15 -0.50
C CYS A 46 -4.77 4.65 -0.34
N VAL A 47 -5.17 5.19 0.80
CA VAL A 47 -4.91 6.60 1.16
C VAL A 47 -3.74 6.76 2.13
N GLY A 48 -3.09 5.65 2.52
CA GLY A 48 -2.04 5.66 3.54
C GLY A 48 -2.55 5.97 4.95
N CYS A 49 -3.65 5.34 5.38
CA CYS A 49 -4.23 5.58 6.70
C CYS A 49 -3.43 5.00 7.89
N GLY A 50 -2.49 4.08 7.67
CA GLY A 50 -1.67 3.50 8.74
C GLY A 50 -2.33 2.42 9.60
N ILE A 51 -3.61 2.09 9.40
CA ILE A 51 -4.30 1.07 10.22
C ILE A 51 -3.66 -0.31 10.02
N CYS A 52 -3.30 -0.65 8.78
CA CYS A 52 -2.67 -1.93 8.45
C CYS A 52 -1.32 -2.12 9.14
N GLU A 53 -0.54 -1.06 9.33
CA GLU A 53 0.74 -1.09 10.03
C GLU A 53 0.54 -1.46 11.50
N LYS A 54 -0.38 -0.79 12.20
CA LYS A 54 -0.64 -1.03 13.63
C LYS A 54 -1.13 -2.45 13.94
N ILE A 55 -1.88 -3.06 13.03
CA ILE A 55 -2.40 -4.42 13.24
C ILE A 55 -1.46 -5.51 12.73
N CYS A 56 -0.38 -5.15 12.02
CA CYS A 56 0.53 -6.13 11.48
C CYS A 56 1.42 -6.68 12.60
N PRO A 57 1.32 -7.97 12.95
CA PRO A 57 2.17 -8.53 14.01
C PRO A 57 3.65 -8.62 13.61
N ALA A 58 3.91 -8.68 12.30
CA ALA A 58 5.27 -8.71 11.75
C ALA A 58 5.84 -7.30 11.52
N SER A 59 5.03 -6.23 11.67
CA SER A 59 5.44 -4.84 11.43
C SER A 59 6.15 -4.61 10.08
N VAL A 60 5.71 -5.32 9.03
CA VAL A 60 6.33 -5.31 7.69
C VAL A 60 5.73 -4.27 6.74
N ILE A 61 4.95 -3.34 7.27
CA ILE A 61 4.15 -2.39 6.50
C ILE A 61 4.66 -0.98 6.77
N GLU A 62 4.98 -0.25 5.71
CA GLU A 62 5.50 1.12 5.79
C GLU A 62 4.63 2.09 4.99
N ILE A 63 4.40 3.29 5.50
CA ILE A 63 3.63 4.33 4.80
C ILE A 63 4.57 5.17 3.93
N ILE A 64 4.44 5.04 2.62
CA ILE A 64 5.23 5.83 1.65
C ILE A 64 4.40 6.99 1.13
N THR A 65 5.00 8.17 1.12
CA THR A 65 4.43 9.37 0.48
C THR A 65 5.27 9.72 -0.73
N ILE A 66 4.66 9.73 -1.91
CA ILE A 66 5.32 10.15 -3.15
C ILE A 66 4.94 11.60 -3.48
N LEU A 67 5.97 12.40 -3.73
CA LEU A 67 5.85 13.67 -4.43
C LEU A 67 6.12 13.33 -5.91
N LYS A 68 5.05 13.23 -6.71
CA LYS A 68 5.24 13.04 -8.16
C LYS A 68 5.67 14.38 -8.75
N GLU A 69 6.94 14.51 -9.09
CA GLU A 69 7.35 15.38 -10.19
C GLU A 69 6.99 14.66 -11.49
N GLU A 70 6.37 15.41 -12.39
CA GLU A 70 5.79 14.92 -13.64
C GLU A 70 6.90 14.40 -14.55
N GLU A 71 7.07 13.08 -14.66
CA GLU A 71 7.79 12.50 -15.79
C GLU A 71 6.95 12.71 -17.05
N GLY A 72 7.21 13.84 -17.71
CA GLY A 72 6.78 14.14 -19.06
C GLY A 72 7.28 13.06 -20.01
N LYS A 73 6.39 12.14 -20.38
CA LYS A 73 6.63 11.20 -21.45
C LYS A 73 6.45 11.94 -22.77
N CYS A 74 7.53 12.52 -23.31
CA CYS A 74 7.65 12.70 -24.76
C CYS A 74 7.65 11.29 -25.36
N HIS A 75 6.61 10.94 -26.11
CA HIS A 75 6.68 9.82 -27.05
C HIS A 75 6.26 10.40 -28.39
N GLU A 76 7.18 10.26 -29.33
CA GLU A 76 7.29 10.90 -30.65
C GLU A 76 6.08 10.66 -31.57
#